data_AF-A0AA36FA47-F1
#
_entry.id   AF-A0AA36FA47-F1
#
_cell.length_a   1.000
_cell.length_b   1.000
_cell.length_c   1.000
_cell.angle_alpha   90.00
_cell.angle_beta   90.00
_cell.angle_gamma   90.00
#
_symmetry.space_group_name_H-M   'P 1'
#
loop_
_entity.id
_entity.type
_entity.pdbx_description
1 polymer ?
#
loop_
_entity_poly.entity_id
_entity_poly.type
_entity_poly.pdbx_seq_one_letter_code
_entity_poly.pdbx_strand_id
1 'polypeptide(L)'
;MHEMARVAKLNTGRACLLTQDKKCMFKCMQHFAKYWKKQSYLWVNIGGLAAGVWLFRRTSAKLSGAPVSTLWHSPLPENCPQEMPVPDNQIPDL
;
A
#
# COMPACT_ATOMS: atom_id res chain seq x y z
N MET A 1 2.32 -1.21 -4.71
CA MET A 1 3.50 -1.63 -3.90
C MET A 1 3.55 -3.14 -3.64
N HIS A 2 2.42 -3.80 -3.37
CA HIS A 2 2.35 -5.26 -3.19
C HIS A 2 2.89 -6.04 -4.40
N GLU A 3 2.35 -5.76 -5.60
CA GLU A 3 2.76 -6.48 -6.82
C GLU A 3 4.23 -6.24 -7.17
N MET A 4 4.70 -5.00 -6.98
CA MET A 4 6.12 -4.68 -7.11
C MET A 4 6.97 -5.50 -6.13
N ALA A 5 6.48 -5.77 -4.91
CA ALA A 5 7.20 -6.55 -3.90
C ALA A 5 7.31 -8.03 -4.27
N ARG A 6 6.37 -8.52 -5.10
CA ARG A 6 6.35 -9.88 -5.65
C ARG A 6 7.44 -10.08 -6.70
N VAL A 7 7.59 -9.11 -7.60
CA VAL A 7 8.53 -9.19 -8.73
C VAL A 7 9.94 -8.72 -8.38
N ALA A 8 10.09 -7.80 -7.42
CA ALA A 8 11.39 -7.25 -7.05
C ALA A 8 12.22 -8.24 -6.22
N LYS A 9 13.49 -8.40 -6.61
CA LYS A 9 14.46 -9.24 -5.88
C LYS A 9 14.60 -8.79 -4.42
N LEU A 10 14.55 -9.74 -3.48
CA LEU A 10 14.73 -9.44 -2.05
C LEU A 10 16.11 -8.80 -1.79
N ASN A 11 16.18 -7.93 -0.78
CA ASN A 11 17.38 -7.19 -0.29
C ASN A 11 18.03 -6.19 -1.26
N THR A 12 17.94 -6.46 -2.56
CA THR A 12 18.67 -5.74 -3.63
C THR A 12 17.73 -5.00 -4.58
N GLY A 13 16.48 -5.45 -4.70
CA GLY A 13 15.46 -4.81 -5.52
C GLY A 13 15.20 -3.37 -5.10
N ARG A 14 14.97 -2.52 -6.07
CA ARG A 14 14.63 -1.11 -5.89
C ARG A 14 13.35 -0.81 -6.64
N ALA A 15 12.60 0.14 -6.12
CA ALA A 15 11.39 0.65 -6.73
C ALA A 15 11.42 2.16 -6.66
N CYS A 16 11.02 2.82 -7.74
CA CYS A 16 10.84 4.27 -7.76
C CYS A 16 9.39 4.58 -8.11
N LEU A 17 8.78 5.52 -7.38
CA LEU A 17 7.44 6.01 -7.67
C LEU A 17 7.44 7.52 -7.76
N LEU A 18 6.81 8.05 -8.80
CA LEU A 18 6.55 9.46 -9.00
C LEU A 18 5.08 9.72 -8.66
N THR A 19 4.81 10.62 -7.71
CA THR A 19 3.44 11.03 -7.39
C THR A 19 3.44 12.40 -6.70
N GLN A 20 2.41 13.21 -6.96
CA GLN A 20 2.16 14.44 -6.21
C GLN A 20 1.59 14.15 -4.80
N ASP A 21 0.89 13.04 -4.62
CA ASP A 21 0.13 12.74 -3.41
C ASP A 21 1.00 12.21 -2.27
N LYS A 22 1.70 13.13 -1.60
CA LYS A 22 2.55 12.83 -0.45
C LYS A 22 1.79 12.09 0.67
N LYS A 23 0.57 12.52 0.99
CA LYS A 23 -0.24 11.93 2.07
C LYS A 23 -0.63 10.48 1.76
N CYS A 24 -1.09 10.22 0.54
CA CYS A 24 -1.43 8.87 0.09
C CYS A 24 -0.20 7.95 0.14
N MET A 25 0.95 8.45 -0.34
CA MET A 25 2.19 7.70 -0.33
C MET A 25 2.64 7.28 1.08
N PHE A 26 2.54 8.18 2.06
CA PHE A 26 2.86 7.81 3.45
C PHE A 26 1.92 6.75 4.02
N LYS A 27 0.61 6.84 3.75
CA LYS A 27 -0.36 5.81 4.15
C LYS A 27 -0.01 4.46 3.53
N CYS A 28 0.23 4.42 2.22
CA CYS A 28 0.67 3.19 1.55
C CYS A 28 1.95 2.62 2.18
N MET A 29 2.92 3.48 2.51
CA MET A 29 4.15 3.03 3.16
C MET A 29 3.92 2.43 4.54
N GLN A 30 2.97 2.91 5.32
CA GLN A 30 2.62 2.29 6.60
C GLN A 30 2.11 0.85 6.39
N HIS A 31 1.28 0.62 5.38
CA HIS A 31 0.76 -0.73 5.06
C HIS A 31 1.83 -1.67 4.49
N PHE A 32 2.81 -1.14 3.74
CA PHE A 32 3.81 -1.96 3.04
C PHE A 32 5.25 -1.86 3.61
N ALA A 33 5.43 -1.24 4.77
CA ALA A 33 6.73 -1.04 5.42
C ALA A 33 7.51 -2.35 5.66
N LYS A 34 6.79 -3.46 5.87
CA LYS A 34 7.38 -4.80 6.00
C LYS A 34 8.18 -5.20 4.75
N TYR A 35 7.71 -4.78 3.56
CA TYR A 35 8.28 -5.19 2.28
C TYR A 35 9.21 -4.14 1.68
N TRP A 36 8.98 -2.87 1.98
CA TRP A 36 9.67 -1.74 1.39
C TRP A 36 10.20 -0.77 2.45
N LYS A 37 11.48 -0.43 2.33
CA LYS A 37 12.10 0.65 3.11
C LYS A 37 12.28 1.88 2.23
N LYS A 38 11.81 3.04 2.67
CA LYS A 38 12.10 4.32 2.00
C LYS A 38 13.59 4.63 2.11
N GLN A 39 14.25 4.83 0.97
CA GLN A 39 15.66 5.18 0.89
C GLN A 39 15.84 6.69 0.73
N SER A 40 15.18 7.30 -0.26
CA SER A 40 15.23 8.74 -0.49
C SER A 40 13.88 9.25 -0.99
N TYR A 41 13.69 10.55 -0.87
CA TYR A 41 12.53 11.26 -1.37
C TYR A 41 12.94 12.66 -1.79
N LEU A 42 12.56 13.06 -3.00
CA LEU A 42 12.88 14.36 -3.59
C LEU A 42 11.61 14.94 -4.20
N TRP A 43 11.51 16.27 -4.24
CA TRP A 43 10.48 16.97 -5.00
C TRP A 43 11.06 17.49 -6.30
N VAL A 44 10.32 17.34 -7.38
CA VAL A 44 10.66 17.82 -8.71
C VAL A 44 9.48 18.57 -9.30
N ASN A 45 9.75 19.60 -10.08
CA ASN A 45 8.73 20.28 -10.86
C ASN A 45 8.58 19.55 -12.20
N ILE A 46 7.39 19.03 -12.46
CA ILE A 46 7.04 18.41 -13.75
C ILE A 46 5.85 19.16 -14.33
N GLY A 47 6.13 20.04 -15.30
CA GLY A 47 5.09 20.78 -16.02
C GLY A 47 4.24 21.69 -15.13
N GLY A 48 4.81 22.24 -14.05
CA GLY A 48 4.08 23.05 -13.06
C GLY A 48 3.52 22.25 -11.88
N LEU A 49 3.59 20.91 -11.92
CA LEU A 49 3.21 20.04 -10.82
C LEU A 49 4.41 19.78 -9.91
N ALA A 50 4.32 20.13 -8.63
CA ALA A 50 5.28 19.68 -7.63
C ALA A 50 5.06 18.17 -7.37
N ALA A 51 5.83 17.33 -8.05
CA ALA A 51 5.73 15.87 -7.97
C ALA A 51 6.86 15.30 -7.12
N GLY A 52 6.53 14.29 -6.31
CA GLY A 52 7.46 13.64 -5.41
C GLY A 52 8.03 12.37 -6.03
N VAL A 53 9.35 12.25 -6.07
CA VAL A 53 10.07 11.04 -6.47
C VAL A 53 10.47 10.27 -5.22
N TRP A 54 9.93 9.07 -5.06
CA TRP A 54 10.15 8.19 -3.93
C TRP A 54 11.00 7.00 -4.33
N LEU A 55 12.14 6.80 -3.67
CA LEU A 55 12.98 5.62 -3.87
C LEU A 55 12.81 4.66 -2.70
N PHE A 56 12.54 3.41 -3.02
CA PHE A 56 12.37 2.32 -2.07
C PHE A 56 13.40 1.22 -2.31
N ARG A 57 13.83 0.60 -1.21
CA ARG A 57 14.67 -0.60 -1.21
C ARG A 57 13.86 -1.77 -0.69
N ARG A 58 13.96 -2.91 -1.38
CA ARG A 58 13.28 -4.15 -1.02
C ARG A 58 13.93 -4.76 0.22
N THR A 59 13.11 -5.13 1.19
CA THR A 59 13.54 -5.86 2.40
C THR A 59 13.77 -7.34 2.10
N SER A 60 14.17 -8.11 3.11
CA SER A 60 14.26 -9.58 3.07
C SER A 60 12.91 -10.28 3.17
N ALA A 61 11.84 -9.55 3.53
CA ALA A 61 10.53 -10.13 3.78
C ALA A 61 9.90 -10.66 2.48
N LYS A 62 9.72 -11.99 2.41
CA LYS A 62 8.98 -12.65 1.34
C LYS A 62 7.50 -12.26 1.42
N LEU A 63 6.91 -12.02 0.26
CA LEU A 63 5.46 -11.95 0.13
C LEU A 63 4.96 -13.40 0.23
N SER A 64 4.20 -13.74 1.28
CA SER A 64 3.60 -15.06 1.38
C SER A 64 2.68 -15.24 0.17
N GLY A 65 2.95 -16.26 -0.65
CA GLY A 65 2.35 -16.46 -1.96
C GLY A 65 0.91 -16.92 -1.91
N ALA A 66 0.00 -16.11 -1.39
CA ALA A 66 -1.38 -16.17 -1.87
C ALA A 66 -1.42 -15.34 -3.16
N PRO A 67 -1.66 -15.95 -4.34
CA PRO A 67 -1.83 -15.18 -5.55
C PRO A 67 -3.05 -14.25 -5.40
N VAL A 68 -2.90 -12.98 -5.77
CA VAL A 68 -3.98 -11.97 -5.72
C VAL A 68 -5.17 -12.39 -6.60
N SER A 69 -4.98 -13.28 -7.58
CA SER A 69 -6.08 -13.86 -8.36
C SER A 69 -7.12 -14.59 -7.51
N THR A 70 -6.78 -15.02 -6.30
CA THR A 70 -7.73 -15.69 -5.41
C THR A 70 -8.46 -14.72 -4.48
N LEU A 71 -8.04 -13.47 -4.29
CA LEU A 71 -8.69 -12.59 -3.28
C LEU A 71 -9.98 -11.91 -3.76
N TRP A 72 -10.16 -11.71 -5.07
CA TRP A 72 -11.39 -11.13 -5.63
C TRP A 72 -12.36 -12.20 -6.17
N HIS A 73 -11.94 -13.46 -6.20
CA HIS A 73 -12.70 -14.61 -6.71
C HIS A 73 -12.91 -15.75 -5.70
N SER A 74 -12.28 -15.70 -4.52
CA SER A 74 -12.60 -16.70 -3.48
C SER A 74 -14.03 -16.49 -2.99
N PRO A 75 -14.83 -17.55 -2.86
CA PRO A 75 -16.03 -17.49 -2.03
C PRO A 75 -15.60 -17.03 -0.64
N LEU A 76 -16.39 -16.12 -0.04
CA LEU A 76 -16.21 -15.75 1.36
C LEU A 76 -16.17 -17.03 2.20
N PRO A 77 -15.28 -17.13 3.22
CA PRO A 77 -15.35 -18.25 4.14
C PRO A 77 -16.76 -18.30 4.75
N GLU A 78 -17.39 -19.47 4.69
CA GLU A 78 -18.82 -19.70 5.02
C GLU A 78 -19.21 -19.26 6.45
N ASN A 79 -18.22 -18.92 7.29
CA ASN A 79 -18.42 -18.50 8.67
C ASN A 79 -17.75 -17.15 9.01
N CYS A 80 -17.72 -16.20 8.09
CA CYS A 80 -17.35 -14.82 8.42
C CYS A 80 -18.55 -14.17 9.14
N PRO A 81 -18.43 -13.77 10.43
CA PRO A 81 -19.52 -13.08 11.12
C PRO A 81 -19.89 -11.81 10.36
N GLN A 82 -21.15 -11.68 9.94
CA GLN A 82 -21.60 -10.65 9.01
C GLN A 82 -21.86 -9.27 9.66
N GLU A 83 -21.60 -9.10 10.95
CA GLU A 83 -21.78 -7.81 11.61
C GLU A 83 -20.54 -7.44 12.43
N MET A 84 -19.85 -6.38 11.99
CA MET A 84 -19.05 -5.57 12.90
C MET A 84 -20.01 -4.59 13.59
N PRO A 85 -19.98 -4.43 14.92
CA PRO A 85 -20.86 -3.49 15.60
C PRO A 85 -20.52 -2.06 15.16
N VAL A 86 -21.52 -1.33 14.68
CA VAL A 86 -21.43 0.11 14.42
C VAL A 86 -21.53 0.82 15.79
N PRO A 87 -20.61 1.74 16.13
CA PRO A 87 -20.71 2.44 17.41
C PRO A 87 -21.88 3.42 17.38
N ASP A 88 -22.82 3.23 18.31
CA ASP A 88 -23.94 4.14 18.56
C ASP A 88 -23.42 5.49 19.09
N ASN A 89 -23.76 6.58 18.38
CA ASN A 89 -24.31 7.79 18.97
C ASN A 89 -24.73 8.81 17.88
N GLN A 90 -26.01 8.69 17.53
CA GLN A 90 -27.04 9.73 17.31
C GLN A 90 -26.61 11.17 16.96
N ILE A 91 -27.13 11.68 15.84
CA ILE A 91 -27.64 13.06 15.76
C ILE A 91 -29.11 12.95 15.28
N PRO A 92 -30.08 13.49 16.03
CA PRO A 92 -31.50 13.42 15.66
C PRO A 92 -31.82 14.30 14.44
N ASP A 93 -32.84 13.88 13.71
CA ASP A 93 -33.32 14.46 12.46
C ASP A 93 -33.91 15.88 12.59
N LEU A 94 -33.76 16.64 11.49
CA LEU A 94 -34.35 17.93 11.06
C LEU A 94 -33.56 19.21 11.33
#